data_AF-A0A959JDD6-F1
#
_entry.id   AF-A0A959JDD6-F1
#
_cell.length_a   1.000
_cell.length_b   1.000
_cell.length_c   1.000
_cell.angle_alpha   90.00
_cell.angle_beta   90.00
_cell.angle_gamma   90.00
#
_symmetry.space_group_name_H-M   'P 1'
#
loop_
_entity.id
_entity.type
_entity.pdbx_description
1 polymer ?
#
loop_
_entity_poly.entity_id
_entity_poly.type
_entity_poly.pdbx_seq_one_letter_code
_entity_poly.pdbx_strand_id
1 'polypeptide(L)'
;MASDSGSMEKGTEKFLDPKAMTPLDLSKLIIQKIHETQSWASWGLFDNSKIREVKLAIDEASKLLAKEDKNIIIKIIENTLGYYHNTSNNIEISQLTFPYLDAYHFWHQMAGNNLLNEETRAKANAVCQTIDELVIYSYYGQGFLPETNHFKEGKSGVYQIIPQGNKVFSQTNHSFWTYCGWFSPDDKSSDPDSFGQYDWCLDGATRNNHQVDNFYELLDYLFDEGNNESGGVNNYQW
;
A
#
# COMPACT_ATOMS: atom_id res chain seq x y z
N MET A 1 20.64 -13.61 -17.73
CA MET A 1 21.03 -13.94 -16.35
C MET A 1 21.07 -12.64 -15.58
N ALA A 2 19.97 -12.27 -14.94
CA ALA A 2 19.87 -11.06 -14.14
C ALA A 2 20.42 -11.36 -12.74
N SER A 3 21.30 -10.49 -12.26
CA SER A 3 21.91 -10.55 -10.93
C SER A 3 20.83 -10.38 -9.86
N ASP A 4 20.82 -11.32 -8.93
CA ASP A 4 20.01 -11.34 -7.71
C ASP A 4 20.48 -10.20 -6.78
N SER A 5 19.89 -9.01 -6.91
CA SER A 5 20.34 -7.79 -6.20
C SER A 5 19.69 -7.57 -4.83
N GLY A 6 18.95 -8.56 -4.30
CA GLY A 6 18.14 -8.40 -3.09
C GLY A 6 18.73 -8.98 -1.80
N SER A 7 19.75 -9.84 -1.86
CA SER A 7 20.29 -10.49 -0.65
C SER A 7 21.35 -9.63 0.05
N MET A 8 21.16 -9.36 1.35
CA MET A 8 22.21 -8.73 2.16
C MET A 8 23.34 -9.74 2.42
N GLU A 9 24.50 -9.51 1.82
CA GLU A 9 25.71 -10.30 2.07
C GLU A 9 26.12 -10.21 3.56
N LYS A 10 25.93 -11.29 4.33
CA LYS A 10 26.45 -11.38 5.70
C LYS A 10 27.97 -11.48 5.67
N GLY A 11 28.66 -10.62 6.44
CA GLY A 11 30.09 -10.77 6.74
C GLY A 11 31.05 -10.00 5.84
N THR A 12 30.58 -9.14 4.95
CA THR A 12 31.41 -8.23 4.15
C THR A 12 31.17 -6.78 4.56
N GLU A 13 31.61 -6.41 5.77
CA GLU A 13 31.66 -5.00 6.15
C GLU A 13 32.58 -4.26 5.17
N LYS A 14 31.98 -3.51 4.25
CA LYS A 14 32.75 -2.56 3.43
C LYS A 14 33.20 -1.45 4.37
N PHE A 15 34.51 -1.29 4.52
CA PHE A 15 35.09 -0.12 5.17
C PHE A 15 34.72 1.11 4.32
N LEU A 16 33.70 1.86 4.76
CA LEU A 16 33.30 3.11 4.14
C LEU A 16 34.23 4.22 4.64
N ASP A 17 34.83 4.98 3.72
CA ASP A 17 35.54 6.21 4.07
C ASP A 17 34.52 7.31 4.39
N PRO A 18 34.46 7.83 5.63
CA PRO A 18 33.51 8.88 6.00
C PRO A 18 33.62 10.15 5.13
N LYS A 19 34.77 10.37 4.49
CA LYS A 19 34.99 11.53 3.61
C LYS A 19 34.49 11.31 2.17
N ALA A 20 34.25 10.07 1.77
CA ALA A 20 33.83 9.71 0.41
C ALA A 20 32.45 9.05 0.34
N MET A 21 31.85 8.71 1.49
CA MET A 21 30.55 8.05 1.54
C MET A 21 29.41 8.95 1.05
N THR A 22 28.50 8.38 0.26
CA THR A 22 27.26 9.06 -0.13
C THR A 22 26.17 8.89 0.94
N PRO A 23 25.10 9.71 0.93
CA PRO A 23 23.94 9.49 1.78
C PRO A 23 23.33 8.09 1.60
N LEU A 24 23.35 7.55 0.37
CA LEU A 24 22.88 6.20 0.10
C LEU A 24 23.77 5.15 0.80
N ASP A 25 25.09 5.30 0.74
CA ASP A 25 26.02 4.38 1.42
C ASP A 25 25.80 4.38 2.94
N LEU A 26 25.59 5.56 3.54
CA LEU A 26 25.27 5.67 4.96
C LEU A 26 23.94 4.98 5.29
N SER A 27 22.89 5.22 4.52
CA SER A 27 21.57 4.59 4.73
C SER A 27 21.63 3.07 4.62
N LYS A 28 22.41 2.55 3.65
CA LYS A 28 22.65 1.11 3.48
C LYS A 28 23.40 0.51 4.68
N LEU A 29 24.40 1.22 5.20
CA LEU A 29 25.11 0.81 6.41
C LEU A 29 24.16 0.77 7.63
N ILE A 30 23.31 1.79 7.79
CA ILE A 30 22.35 1.85 8.90
C ILE A 30 21.38 0.66 8.84
N ILE A 31 20.73 0.41 7.69
CA ILE A 31 19.75 -0.69 7.61
C ILE A 31 20.40 -2.06 7.77
N GLN A 32 21.65 -2.23 7.31
CA GLN A 32 22.41 -3.44 7.57
C GLN A 32 22.65 -3.65 9.08
N LYS A 33 23.07 -2.59 9.80
CA LYS A 33 23.30 -2.67 11.25
C LYS A 33 22.02 -2.91 12.06
N ILE A 34 20.91 -2.33 11.61
CA ILE A 34 19.58 -2.62 12.17
C ILE A 34 19.25 -4.09 11.91
N HIS A 35 19.44 -4.62 10.70
CA HIS A 35 19.17 -6.03 10.41
C HIS A 35 20.00 -6.99 11.26
N GLU A 36 21.28 -6.69 11.49
CA GLU A 36 22.16 -7.49 12.35
C GLU A 36 21.74 -7.53 13.83
N THR A 37 21.09 -6.47 14.33
CA THR A 37 20.75 -6.31 15.76
C THR A 37 19.26 -6.45 16.07
N GLN A 38 18.42 -6.28 15.06
CA GLN A 38 16.97 -6.21 15.14
C GLN A 38 16.30 -7.00 14.01
N SER A 39 16.86 -8.17 13.67
CA SER A 39 16.26 -9.10 12.69
C SER A 39 14.86 -9.59 13.05
N TRP A 40 14.39 -9.29 14.26
CA TRP A 40 13.05 -9.60 14.75
C TRP A 40 11.97 -8.59 14.33
N ALA A 41 12.36 -7.41 13.83
CA ALA A 41 11.45 -6.40 13.31
C ALA A 41 11.58 -6.29 11.78
N SER A 42 10.54 -5.82 11.10
CA SER A 42 10.58 -5.53 9.66
C SER A 42 11.06 -4.11 9.42
N TRP A 43 11.96 -3.93 8.44
CA TRP A 43 12.49 -2.61 8.07
C TRP A 43 12.60 -2.48 6.56
N GLY A 44 12.58 -1.23 6.10
CA GLY A 44 12.78 -0.88 4.70
C GLY A 44 13.57 0.41 4.53
N LEU A 45 14.28 0.49 3.41
CA LEU A 45 14.96 1.67 2.90
C LEU A 45 14.39 1.96 1.51
N PHE A 46 13.89 3.18 1.30
CA PHE A 46 13.15 3.55 0.11
C PHE A 46 13.75 4.79 -0.56
N ASP A 47 13.80 4.81 -1.89
CA ASP A 47 14.18 5.98 -2.68
C ASP A 47 12.96 6.88 -2.92
N ASN A 48 12.76 7.86 -2.05
CA ASN A 48 11.62 8.77 -2.15
C ASN A 48 11.58 9.59 -3.45
N SER A 49 12.67 9.67 -4.23
CA SER A 49 12.62 10.30 -5.57
C SER A 49 11.69 9.55 -6.53
N LYS A 50 11.39 8.28 -6.24
CA LYS A 50 10.53 7.39 -7.03
C LYS A 50 9.05 7.43 -6.66
N ILE A 51 8.67 8.08 -5.55
CA ILE A 51 7.30 7.98 -5.02
C ILE A 51 6.24 8.51 -6.00
N ARG A 52 6.58 9.53 -6.78
CA ARG A 52 5.69 10.09 -7.80
C ARG A 52 5.39 9.09 -8.91
N GLU A 53 6.39 8.34 -9.36
CA GLU A 53 6.24 7.33 -10.41
C GLU A 53 5.35 6.18 -9.92
N VAL A 54 5.54 5.76 -8.67
CA VAL A 54 4.69 4.76 -8.01
C VAL A 54 3.23 5.24 -7.94
N LYS A 55 2.98 6.49 -7.51
CA LYS A 55 1.63 7.05 -7.43
C LYS A 55 0.93 7.02 -8.79
N LEU A 56 1.57 7.58 -9.81
CA LEU A 56 0.99 7.64 -11.15
C LEU A 56 0.69 6.25 -11.71
N ALA A 57 1.57 5.26 -11.45
CA ALA A 57 1.32 3.89 -11.88
C ALA A 57 0.08 3.29 -11.19
N ILE A 58 -0.08 3.53 -9.88
CA ILE A 58 -1.24 3.08 -9.09
C ILE A 58 -2.52 3.73 -9.62
N ASP A 59 -2.54 5.04 -9.86
CA ASP A 59 -3.73 5.74 -10.36
C ASP A 59 -4.15 5.22 -11.72
N GLU A 60 -3.20 5.06 -12.65
CA GLU A 60 -3.47 4.53 -13.98
C GLU A 60 -4.00 3.10 -13.94
N ALA A 61 -3.49 2.26 -13.03
CA ALA A 61 -4.03 0.92 -12.83
C ALA A 61 -5.42 0.95 -12.16
N SER A 62 -5.68 1.93 -11.30
CA SER A 62 -6.95 2.10 -10.58
C SER A 62 -8.12 2.41 -11.51
N LYS A 63 -7.88 3.27 -12.52
CA LYS A 63 -8.84 3.56 -13.60
C LYS A 63 -9.31 2.30 -14.35
N LEU A 64 -8.40 1.34 -14.52
CA LEU A 64 -8.73 0.06 -15.17
C LEU A 64 -9.42 -0.90 -14.22
N LEU A 65 -8.97 -0.98 -12.97
CA LEU A 65 -9.62 -1.82 -11.95
C LEU A 65 -11.09 -1.47 -11.74
N ALA A 66 -11.47 -0.19 -11.85
CA ALA A 66 -12.87 0.23 -11.76
C ALA A 66 -13.79 -0.37 -12.85
N LYS A 67 -13.22 -0.96 -13.91
CA LYS A 67 -13.94 -1.61 -15.02
C LYS A 67 -13.98 -3.15 -14.88
N GLU A 68 -13.29 -3.69 -13.89
CA GLU A 68 -13.22 -5.13 -13.62
C GLU A 68 -14.34 -5.59 -12.68
N ASP A 69 -14.52 -6.90 -12.52
CA ASP A 69 -15.44 -7.44 -11.52
C ASP A 69 -14.94 -7.12 -10.10
N LYS A 70 -15.69 -6.26 -9.41
CA LYS A 70 -15.48 -5.84 -8.02
C LYS A 70 -15.27 -7.01 -7.06
N ASN A 71 -15.92 -8.16 -7.26
CA ASN A 71 -15.75 -9.33 -6.39
C ASN A 71 -14.36 -9.96 -6.50
N ILE A 72 -13.74 -9.90 -7.68
CA ILE A 72 -12.36 -10.38 -7.88
C ILE A 72 -11.42 -9.50 -7.07
N ILE A 73 -11.61 -8.18 -7.13
CA ILE A 73 -10.79 -7.20 -6.42
C ILE A 73 -10.91 -7.39 -4.90
N ILE A 74 -12.13 -7.48 -4.38
CA ILE A 74 -12.39 -7.72 -2.95
C ILE A 74 -11.72 -9.01 -2.48
N LYS A 75 -11.83 -10.10 -3.26
CA LYS A 75 -11.16 -11.36 -2.91
C LYS A 75 -9.64 -11.24 -2.88
N ILE A 76 -9.04 -10.43 -3.76
CA ILE A 76 -7.59 -10.17 -3.72
C ILE A 76 -7.22 -9.36 -2.47
N ILE A 77 -8.00 -8.34 -2.12
CA ILE A 77 -7.83 -7.56 -0.88
C ILE A 77 -7.81 -8.48 0.34
N GLU A 78 -8.78 -9.41 0.44
CA GLU A 78 -8.88 -10.36 1.56
C GLU A 78 -7.67 -11.29 1.70
N ASN A 79 -7.04 -11.67 0.58
CA ASN A 79 -5.90 -12.58 0.55
C ASN A 79 -4.55 -11.85 0.57
N THR A 80 -4.55 -10.53 0.51
CA THR A 80 -3.32 -9.75 0.52
C THR A 80 -2.76 -9.66 1.93
N LEU A 81 -1.45 -9.91 2.07
CA LEU A 81 -0.64 -9.58 3.23
C LEU A 81 -0.98 -8.20 3.80
N GLY A 82 -1.72 -8.18 4.90
CA GLY A 82 -1.97 -7.01 5.71
C GLY A 82 -1.23 -7.05 7.05
N TYR A 83 -1.02 -5.88 7.66
CA TYR A 83 -0.41 -5.78 8.99
C TYR A 83 -1.33 -6.33 10.10
N TYR A 84 -2.63 -6.52 9.79
CA TYR A 84 -3.65 -7.05 10.70
C TYR A 84 -3.57 -8.55 10.97
N HIS A 85 -2.69 -9.31 10.30
CA HIS A 85 -2.71 -10.76 10.45
C HIS A 85 -2.32 -11.28 11.84
N ASN A 86 -1.76 -10.47 12.77
CA ASN A 86 -1.21 -11.05 14.02
C ASN A 86 -0.95 -10.13 15.22
N THR A 87 -1.50 -8.92 15.28
CA THR A 87 -1.24 -8.03 16.42
C THR A 87 -2.25 -8.14 17.56
N SER A 88 -3.40 -8.80 17.35
CA SER A 88 -4.37 -8.97 18.42
C SER A 88 -5.13 -10.29 18.34
N ASN A 89 -5.64 -10.73 19.49
CA ASN A 89 -6.55 -11.87 19.61
C ASN A 89 -7.92 -11.61 18.94
N ASN A 90 -8.14 -10.40 18.40
CA ASN A 90 -9.37 -9.99 17.75
C ASN A 90 -9.08 -9.39 16.37
N ILE A 91 -9.25 -10.19 15.33
CA ILE A 91 -9.02 -9.81 13.94
C ILE A 91 -9.74 -8.50 13.54
N GLU A 92 -10.93 -8.22 14.10
CA GLU A 92 -11.67 -6.99 13.81
C GLU A 92 -10.95 -5.75 14.36
N ILE A 93 -10.42 -5.82 15.59
CA ILE A 93 -9.63 -4.73 16.16
C ILE A 93 -8.34 -4.53 15.37
N SER A 94 -7.68 -5.61 14.95
CA SER A 94 -6.46 -5.52 14.14
C SER A 94 -6.72 -4.91 12.77
N GLN A 95 -7.84 -5.23 12.13
CA GLN A 95 -8.24 -4.67 10.84
C GLN A 95 -8.61 -3.18 10.94
N LEU A 96 -9.27 -2.76 12.03
CA LEU A 96 -9.54 -1.34 12.30
C LEU A 96 -8.25 -0.57 12.63
N THR A 97 -7.33 -1.17 13.38
CA THR A 97 -6.08 -0.49 13.78
C THR A 97 -5.08 -0.39 12.63
N PHE A 98 -5.05 -1.38 11.74
CA PHE A 98 -4.05 -1.50 10.70
C PHE A 98 -4.69 -1.82 9.33
N PRO A 99 -5.38 -0.86 8.70
CA PRO A 99 -6.07 -1.02 7.40
C PRO A 99 -5.09 -1.04 6.21
N TYR A 100 -3.90 -1.61 6.42
CA TYR A 100 -2.76 -1.47 5.53
C TYR A 100 -2.46 -2.81 4.86
N LEU A 101 -2.39 -2.79 3.53
CA LEU A 101 -2.00 -3.94 2.71
C LEU A 101 -0.65 -3.69 2.05
N ASP A 102 0.19 -4.73 1.96
CA ASP A 102 1.44 -4.68 1.21
C ASP A 102 1.15 -4.44 -0.28
N ALA A 103 1.60 -3.30 -0.78
CA ALA A 103 1.30 -2.83 -2.13
C ALA A 103 1.86 -3.80 -3.17
N TYR A 104 3.10 -4.26 -3.01
CA TYR A 104 3.71 -5.17 -3.96
C TYR A 104 2.90 -6.47 -4.07
N HIS A 105 2.52 -7.06 -2.94
CA HIS A 105 1.74 -8.29 -2.91
C HIS A 105 0.34 -8.12 -3.50
N PHE A 106 -0.35 -7.00 -3.24
CA PHE A 106 -1.64 -6.68 -3.84
C PHE A 106 -1.55 -6.63 -5.38
N TRP A 107 -0.65 -5.79 -5.90
CA TRP A 107 -0.50 -5.58 -7.35
C TRP A 107 0.08 -6.82 -8.05
N HIS A 108 0.90 -7.62 -7.37
CA HIS A 108 1.40 -8.88 -7.91
C HIS A 108 0.27 -9.91 -8.08
N GLN A 109 -0.66 -9.99 -7.12
CA GLN A 109 -1.84 -10.84 -7.25
C GLN A 109 -2.76 -10.37 -8.40
N MET A 110 -2.95 -9.06 -8.56
CA MET A 110 -3.68 -8.48 -9.70
C MET A 110 -3.02 -8.88 -11.03
N ALA A 111 -1.71 -8.66 -11.16
CA ALA A 111 -0.95 -8.97 -12.37
C ALA A 111 -1.04 -10.46 -12.77
N GLY A 112 -1.08 -11.36 -11.78
CA GLY A 112 -1.18 -12.81 -11.99
C GLY A 112 -2.60 -13.35 -12.18
N ASN A 113 -3.65 -12.54 -11.99
CA ASN A 113 -5.03 -13.04 -11.99
C ASN A 113 -5.63 -13.06 -13.40
N ASN A 114 -5.70 -14.24 -14.00
CA ASN A 114 -6.21 -14.46 -15.36
C ASN A 114 -7.70 -14.11 -15.58
N LEU A 115 -8.46 -13.83 -14.52
CA LEU A 115 -9.85 -13.38 -14.62
C LEU A 115 -9.95 -11.87 -14.92
N LEU A 116 -8.88 -11.10 -14.68
CA LEU A 116 -8.81 -9.68 -15.02
C LEU A 116 -8.42 -9.49 -16.49
N ASN A 117 -8.75 -8.33 -17.08
CA ASN A 117 -8.33 -7.99 -18.43
C ASN A 117 -6.79 -7.95 -18.55
N GLU A 118 -6.27 -8.32 -19.73
CA GLU A 118 -4.84 -8.29 -20.02
C GLU A 118 -4.20 -6.91 -19.79
N GLU A 119 -4.88 -5.84 -20.18
CA GLU A 119 -4.40 -4.47 -19.97
C GLU A 119 -4.29 -4.14 -18.47
N THR A 120 -5.30 -4.51 -17.68
CA THR A 120 -5.29 -4.35 -16.22
C THR A 120 -4.14 -5.10 -15.58
N ARG A 121 -3.92 -6.36 -15.98
CA ARG A 121 -2.78 -7.16 -15.48
C ARG A 121 -1.44 -6.53 -15.86
N ALA A 122 -1.31 -6.00 -17.07
CA ALA A 122 -0.09 -5.33 -17.51
C ALA A 122 0.19 -4.06 -16.69
N LYS A 123 -0.84 -3.25 -16.41
CA LYS A 123 -0.69 -2.06 -15.54
C LYS A 123 -0.38 -2.45 -14.10
N ALA A 124 -1.01 -3.48 -13.55
CA ALA A 124 -0.66 -4.01 -12.23
C ALA A 124 0.81 -4.47 -12.16
N ASN A 125 1.30 -5.14 -13.19
CA ASN A 125 2.71 -5.52 -13.27
C ASN A 125 3.65 -4.30 -13.35
N ALA A 126 3.25 -3.24 -14.08
CA ALA A 126 4.00 -1.98 -14.10
C ALA A 126 4.05 -1.32 -12.71
N VAL A 127 2.97 -1.38 -11.92
CA VAL A 127 3.00 -0.94 -10.52
C VAL A 127 4.04 -1.72 -9.73
N CYS A 128 4.07 -3.06 -9.83
CA CYS A 128 5.11 -3.87 -9.18
C CYS A 128 6.53 -3.44 -9.56
N GLN A 129 6.77 -3.09 -10.83
CA GLN A 129 8.08 -2.61 -11.30
C GLN A 129 8.45 -1.26 -10.67
N THR A 130 7.51 -0.31 -10.61
CA THR A 130 7.77 0.99 -9.96
C THR A 130 8.03 0.86 -8.46
N ILE A 131 7.36 -0.09 -7.78
CA ILE A 131 7.63 -0.40 -6.37
C ILE A 131 9.02 -1.02 -6.22
N ASP A 132 9.41 -1.95 -7.10
CA ASP A 132 10.76 -2.55 -7.11
C ASP A 132 11.85 -1.48 -7.24
N GLU A 133 11.63 -0.42 -8.03
CA GLU A 133 12.55 0.72 -8.12
C GLU A 133 12.57 1.62 -6.88
N LEU A 134 11.44 1.75 -6.18
CA LEU A 134 11.33 2.51 -4.93
C LEU A 134 12.06 1.80 -3.78
N VAL A 135 12.01 0.47 -3.71
CA VAL A 135 12.56 -0.30 -2.59
C VAL A 135 14.06 -0.57 -2.80
N ILE A 136 14.90 0.11 -2.02
CA ILE A 136 16.35 -0.13 -2.03
C ILE A 136 16.67 -1.40 -1.23
N TYR A 137 16.04 -1.55 -0.07
CA TYR A 137 16.12 -2.73 0.79
C TYR A 137 14.81 -2.89 1.55
N SER A 138 14.39 -4.14 1.75
CA SER A 138 13.35 -4.46 2.71
C SER A 138 13.50 -5.89 3.19
N TYR A 139 13.18 -6.13 4.45
CA TYR A 139 13.15 -7.47 5.00
C TYR A 139 12.02 -7.60 6.03
N TYR A 140 11.59 -8.84 6.21
CA TYR A 140 10.55 -9.18 7.16
C TYR A 140 11.17 -9.75 8.42
N GLY A 141 10.77 -9.23 9.58
CA GLY A 141 11.29 -9.69 10.86
C GLY A 141 10.97 -11.17 11.13
N GLN A 142 11.88 -11.86 11.82
CA GLN A 142 11.73 -13.27 12.19
C GLN A 142 11.46 -13.43 13.69
N GLY A 143 10.65 -14.44 14.07
CA GLY A 143 10.47 -14.88 15.45
C GLY A 143 9.30 -14.24 16.20
N PHE A 144 9.19 -12.92 16.22
CA PHE A 144 8.05 -12.21 16.85
C PHE A 144 6.94 -11.86 15.87
N LEU A 145 7.31 -11.69 14.61
CA LEU A 145 6.35 -11.53 13.53
C LEU A 145 5.93 -12.92 13.00
N PRO A 146 4.72 -13.00 12.44
CA PRO A 146 4.22 -14.24 11.87
C PRO A 146 5.02 -14.63 10.65
N GLU A 147 5.24 -15.93 10.51
CA GLU A 147 5.80 -16.43 9.26
C GLU A 147 4.84 -16.15 8.10
N THR A 148 5.39 -15.60 7.02
CA THR A 148 4.67 -15.38 5.76
C THR A 148 5.63 -15.60 4.62
N ASN A 149 5.17 -16.28 3.57
CA ASN A 149 5.88 -16.44 2.30
C ASN A 149 5.45 -15.39 1.26
N HIS A 150 4.52 -14.51 1.63
CA HIS A 150 3.97 -13.47 0.78
C HIS A 150 4.85 -12.22 0.74
N PHE A 151 5.59 -11.93 1.81
CA PHE A 151 6.56 -10.85 1.82
C PHE A 151 7.75 -11.20 0.90
N LYS A 152 8.09 -10.31 -0.01
CA LYS A 152 9.26 -10.46 -0.89
C LYS A 152 10.35 -9.48 -0.48
N GLU A 153 11.46 -9.98 0.04
CA GLU A 153 12.61 -9.16 0.40
C GLU A 153 13.07 -8.31 -0.78
N GLY A 154 13.38 -7.04 -0.51
CA GLY A 154 13.74 -6.06 -1.53
C GLY A 154 12.58 -5.56 -2.39
N LYS A 155 11.34 -6.00 -2.17
CA LYS A 155 10.17 -5.59 -2.99
C LYS A 155 8.94 -5.19 -2.18
N SER A 156 8.65 -5.93 -1.11
CA SER A 156 7.57 -5.65 -0.16
C SER A 156 8.00 -4.60 0.87
N GLY A 157 7.08 -4.13 1.71
CA GLY A 157 7.33 -3.18 2.79
C GLY A 157 6.78 -1.78 2.55
N VAL A 158 6.18 -1.53 1.38
CA VAL A 158 5.37 -0.34 1.10
C VAL A 158 3.91 -0.71 1.27
N TYR A 159 3.18 0.04 2.09
CA TYR A 159 1.80 -0.28 2.43
C TYR A 159 0.82 0.77 1.91
N GLN A 160 -0.34 0.31 1.43
CA GLN A 160 -1.46 1.13 1.00
C GLN A 160 -2.62 1.00 1.97
N ILE A 161 -3.35 2.10 2.19
CA ILE A 161 -4.60 2.08 2.95
C ILE A 161 -5.66 1.40 2.08
N ILE A 162 -6.00 0.18 2.44
CA ILE A 162 -7.07 -0.59 1.79
C ILE A 162 -7.77 -1.37 2.91
N PRO A 163 -8.83 -0.81 3.51
CA PRO A 163 -9.61 -1.55 4.47
C PRO A 163 -10.34 -2.72 3.80
N GLN A 164 -10.75 -3.71 4.60
CA GLN A 164 -11.85 -4.60 4.20
C GLN A 164 -13.17 -3.79 4.27
N GLY A 165 -13.34 -2.84 3.35
CA GLY A 165 -14.22 -1.68 3.52
C GLY A 165 -15.73 -1.96 3.51
N ASN A 166 -16.19 -3.14 3.07
CA ASN A 166 -17.60 -3.56 3.19
C ASN A 166 -17.90 -4.29 4.51
N LYS A 167 -16.88 -4.62 5.31
CA LYS A 167 -17.07 -5.27 6.60
C LYS A 167 -17.60 -4.26 7.61
N VAL A 168 -18.78 -4.55 8.15
CA VAL A 168 -19.32 -3.84 9.31
C VAL A 168 -18.71 -4.46 10.57
N PHE A 169 -17.96 -3.66 11.33
CA PHE A 169 -17.24 -4.14 12.51
C PHE A 169 -18.19 -4.20 13.70
N SER A 170 -18.23 -5.34 14.40
CA SER A 170 -19.20 -5.57 15.48
C SER A 170 -19.04 -4.60 16.66
N GLN A 171 -17.82 -4.08 16.89
CA GLN A 171 -17.53 -3.15 17.98
C GLN A 171 -18.14 -1.78 17.75
N THR A 172 -18.31 -1.38 16.49
CA THR A 172 -18.73 -0.02 16.14
C THR A 172 -20.04 0.03 15.37
N ASN A 173 -20.47 -1.08 14.78
CA ASN A 173 -21.60 -1.16 13.85
C ASN A 173 -21.45 -0.26 12.61
N HIS A 174 -20.20 0.00 12.22
CA HIS A 174 -19.84 0.79 11.03
C HIS A 174 -18.71 0.11 10.25
N SER A 175 -18.54 0.49 8.98
CA SER A 175 -17.38 0.07 8.20
C SER A 175 -16.13 0.87 8.59
N PHE A 176 -14.93 0.42 8.19
CA PHE A 176 -13.73 1.23 8.41
C PHE A 176 -13.79 2.57 7.64
N TRP A 177 -14.45 2.57 6.47
CA TRP A 177 -14.52 3.74 5.59
C TRP A 177 -15.21 4.94 6.27
N THR A 178 -16.17 4.71 7.18
CA THR A 178 -16.79 5.80 7.98
C THR A 178 -15.80 6.56 8.87
N TYR A 179 -14.68 5.93 9.22
CA TYR A 179 -13.64 6.51 10.08
C TYR A 179 -12.49 7.14 9.27
N CYS A 180 -12.53 7.02 7.94
CA CYS A 180 -11.49 7.54 7.04
C CYS A 180 -11.72 9.00 6.66
N GLY A 181 -12.48 9.78 7.43
CA GLY A 181 -12.73 11.20 7.13
C GLY A 181 -11.44 12.03 7.02
N TRP A 182 -10.37 11.59 7.68
CA TRP A 182 -9.02 12.18 7.56
C TRP A 182 -8.36 11.88 6.21
N PHE A 183 -8.65 10.75 5.58
CA PHE A 183 -8.11 10.35 4.28
C PHE A 183 -9.07 10.80 3.17
N SER A 184 -9.01 12.07 2.81
CA SER A 184 -9.95 12.70 1.87
C SER A 184 -9.28 13.76 1.01
N PRO A 185 -9.72 13.96 -0.25
CA PRO A 185 -9.31 15.08 -1.08
C PRO A 185 -9.96 16.41 -0.64
N ASP A 186 -11.00 16.34 0.18
CA ASP A 186 -11.69 17.54 0.67
C ASP A 186 -10.87 18.26 1.74
N ASP A 187 -11.03 19.59 1.79
CA ASP A 187 -10.55 20.37 2.92
C ASP A 187 -11.32 19.99 4.19
N LYS A 188 -10.59 19.40 5.15
CA LYS A 188 -11.10 19.06 6.48
C LYS A 188 -10.40 19.87 7.58
N SER A 189 -9.72 20.96 7.26
CA SER A 189 -8.98 21.78 8.23
C SER A 189 -9.85 22.38 9.34
N SER A 190 -11.17 22.44 9.16
CA SER A 190 -12.13 22.83 10.19
C SER A 190 -12.43 21.74 11.22
N ASP A 191 -12.04 20.49 10.95
CA ASP A 191 -12.15 19.36 11.86
C ASP A 191 -10.84 19.22 12.64
N PRO A 192 -10.82 19.45 13.97
CA PRO A 192 -9.61 19.40 14.78
C PRO A 192 -8.94 18.01 14.81
N ASP A 193 -9.69 16.96 14.47
CA ASP A 193 -9.18 15.58 14.41
C ASP A 193 -8.78 15.16 12.99
N SER A 194 -8.83 16.09 12.01
CA SER A 194 -8.48 15.84 10.62
C SER A 194 -7.35 16.73 10.13
N PHE A 195 -6.34 16.11 9.54
CA PHE A 195 -5.23 16.81 8.87
C PHE A 195 -5.50 16.96 7.36
N GLY A 196 -6.73 17.34 6.98
CA GLY A 196 -7.25 17.30 5.59
C GLY A 196 -6.41 18.02 4.51
N GLN A 197 -6.89 17.95 3.26
CA GLN A 197 -6.16 18.33 2.03
C GLN A 197 -4.93 17.45 1.73
N TYR A 198 -5.12 16.13 1.69
CA TYR A 198 -4.05 15.26 1.20
C TYR A 198 -3.96 15.38 -0.33
N ASP A 199 -2.93 16.07 -0.82
CA ASP A 199 -2.64 16.21 -2.26
C ASP A 199 -2.66 14.85 -2.99
N TRP A 200 -2.27 13.79 -2.28
CA TRP A 200 -2.30 12.40 -2.74
C TRP A 200 -3.69 11.89 -3.13
N CYS A 201 -4.76 12.43 -2.53
CA CYS A 201 -6.14 12.01 -2.78
C CYS A 201 -6.82 12.86 -3.87
N LEU A 202 -6.35 14.09 -4.10
CA LEU A 202 -6.97 15.07 -5.02
C LEU A 202 -6.36 15.01 -6.43
N ASP A 203 -5.12 14.55 -6.57
CA ASP A 203 -4.35 14.66 -7.80
C ASP A 203 -5.04 14.00 -9.01
N GLY A 204 -5.29 14.82 -10.03
CA GLY A 204 -5.85 14.38 -11.31
C GLY A 204 -7.32 13.96 -11.30
N ALA A 205 -7.99 13.99 -10.14
CA ALA A 205 -9.38 13.59 -9.99
C ALA A 205 -10.37 14.76 -10.21
N THR A 206 -11.51 14.46 -10.82
CA THR A 206 -12.61 15.41 -10.96
C THR A 206 -13.85 14.88 -10.24
N ARG A 207 -14.12 15.44 -9.06
CA ARG A 207 -15.30 15.09 -8.27
C ARG A 207 -16.60 15.15 -9.10
N ASN A 208 -17.47 14.16 -8.88
CA ASN A 208 -18.80 14.05 -9.49
C ASN A 208 -18.77 13.96 -11.01
N ASN A 209 -17.75 13.27 -11.56
CA ASN A 209 -17.69 12.93 -12.98
C ASN A 209 -18.16 11.49 -13.25
N HIS A 210 -18.49 10.74 -12.20
CA HIS A 210 -18.94 9.34 -12.23
C HIS A 210 -17.89 8.38 -12.78
N GLN A 211 -16.61 8.72 -12.64
CA GLN A 211 -15.47 7.93 -13.10
C GLN A 211 -14.43 7.85 -11.98
N VAL A 212 -13.67 6.77 -11.99
CA VAL A 212 -12.53 6.62 -11.09
C VAL A 212 -11.32 7.19 -11.82
N ASP A 213 -10.77 8.30 -11.33
CA ASP A 213 -9.60 8.98 -11.89
C ASP A 213 -8.30 8.65 -11.13
N ASN A 214 -8.39 8.22 -9.87
CA ASN A 214 -7.22 7.89 -9.06
C ASN A 214 -7.49 6.75 -8.07
N PHE A 215 -6.46 6.40 -7.29
CA PHE A 215 -6.57 5.32 -6.30
C PHE A 215 -7.57 5.60 -5.18
N TYR A 216 -7.71 6.85 -4.74
CA TYR A 216 -8.67 7.21 -3.71
C TYR A 216 -10.11 6.94 -4.19
N GLU A 217 -10.44 7.35 -5.41
CA GLU A 217 -11.75 7.12 -6.02
C GLU A 217 -12.02 5.64 -6.29
N LEU A 218 -10.99 4.82 -6.52
CA LEU A 218 -11.16 3.37 -6.58
C LEU A 218 -11.62 2.82 -5.22
N LEU A 219 -11.06 3.28 -4.11
CA LEU A 219 -11.49 2.83 -2.78
C LEU A 219 -12.93 3.26 -2.51
N ASP A 220 -13.29 4.49 -2.88
CA ASP A 220 -14.65 4.99 -2.80
C ASP A 220 -15.62 4.10 -3.59
N TYR A 221 -15.32 3.87 -4.88
CA TYR A 221 -16.07 2.96 -5.75
C TYR A 221 -16.20 1.53 -5.19
N LEU A 222 -15.14 1.01 -4.58
CA LEU A 222 -15.13 -0.35 -4.03
C LEU A 222 -15.93 -0.47 -2.73
N PHE A 223 -16.09 0.59 -1.94
CA PHE A 223 -16.67 0.47 -0.61
C PHE A 223 -17.98 1.22 -0.40
N ASP A 224 -18.34 2.10 -1.32
CA ASP A 224 -19.64 2.73 -1.31
C ASP A 224 -20.71 1.83 -1.94
N GLU A 225 -21.91 1.92 -1.37
CA GLU A 225 -23.11 1.28 -1.89
C GLU A 225 -23.63 2.00 -3.15
N GLY A 226 -23.23 3.25 -3.37
CA GLY A 226 -23.55 4.03 -4.55
C GLY A 226 -22.88 5.40 -4.56
N ASN A 227 -23.04 6.11 -5.68
CA ASN A 227 -22.48 7.44 -5.93
C ASN A 227 -23.59 8.46 -6.17
N ASN A 228 -24.43 8.67 -5.16
CA ASN A 228 -25.61 9.54 -5.26
C ASN A 228 -25.25 11.00 -4.95
N GLU A 229 -26.22 11.93 -4.99
CA GLU A 229 -26.01 13.38 -4.77
C GLU A 229 -25.40 13.76 -3.41
N SER A 230 -25.46 12.89 -2.41
CA SER A 230 -24.80 13.08 -1.10
C SER A 230 -23.39 12.49 -1.07
N GLY A 231 -23.00 11.74 -2.11
CA GLY A 231 -21.80 10.93 -2.15
C GLY A 231 -21.95 9.58 -1.45
N GLY A 232 -20.83 8.90 -1.32
CA GLY A 232 -20.68 7.67 -0.59
C GLY A 232 -20.72 7.84 0.94
N VAL A 233 -20.19 6.84 1.64
CA VAL A 233 -20.11 6.79 3.10
C VAL A 233 -19.29 7.94 3.69
N ASN A 234 -18.32 8.47 2.93
CA ASN A 234 -17.48 9.60 3.30
C ASN A 234 -17.98 10.95 2.72
N ASN A 235 -19.14 10.95 2.04
CA ASN A 235 -19.73 12.06 1.28
C ASN A 235 -18.91 12.52 0.06
N TYR A 236 -17.96 11.71 -0.41
CA TYR A 236 -17.25 11.96 -1.65
C TYR A 236 -18.03 11.39 -2.84
N GLN A 237 -17.85 12.00 -4.01
CA GLN A 237 -18.41 11.55 -5.26
C GLN A 237 -17.27 11.44 -6.27
N TRP A 238 -16.94 10.22 -6.67
CA TRP A 238 -16.07 10.01 -7.82
C TRP A 238 -16.81 10.46 -9.09
#